data_AF-A0A260SYP0-F1
#
_entry.id   AF-A0A260SYP0-F1
#
_cell.length_a   1.000
_cell.length_b   1.000
_cell.length_c   1.000
_cell.angle_alpha   90.00
_cell.angle_beta   90.00
_cell.angle_gamma   90.00
#
_symmetry.space_group_name_H-M   'P 1'
#
loop_
_entity.id
_entity.type
_entity.pdbx_description
1 polymer ?
#
loop_
_entity_poly.entity_id
_entity_poly.type
_entity_poly.pdbx_seq_one_letter_code
_entity_poly.pdbx_strand_id
1 'polypeptide(L)' 'MDRAAVVTMLRDELGLTYVTERTVLTATYARKLRRHLIGGRVRYSRADVLAWVESTRDAEYLDRRNEAAS' A
#
# COMPACT_ATOMS: atom_id res chain seq x y z
N MET A 1 -3.48 9.20 -8.94
CA MET A 1 -3.68 9.76 -7.58
C MET A 1 -2.34 10.24 -7.02
N ASP A 2 -2.33 11.21 -6.12
CA ASP A 2 -1.14 11.53 -5.29
C ASP A 2 -1.20 10.74 -3.96
N ARG A 3 -0.25 10.97 -3.05
CA ARG A 3 -0.21 10.22 -1.77
C ARG A 3 -1.41 10.49 -0.87
N ALA A 4 -1.88 11.73 -0.77
CA ALA A 4 -3.01 12.08 0.08
C ALA A 4 -4.31 11.40 -0.42
N ALA A 5 -4.51 11.37 -1.74
CA ALA A 5 -5.63 10.65 -2.35
C ALA A 5 -5.55 9.14 -2.11
N VAL A 6 -4.35 8.54 -2.12
CA VAL A 6 -4.17 7.12 -1.75
C VAL A 6 -4.56 6.88 -0.30
N VAL A 7 -4.13 7.72 0.64
CA VAL A 7 -4.50 7.57 2.07
C VAL A 7 -6.00 7.68 2.27
N THR A 8 -6.64 8.65 1.59
CA THR A 8 -8.09 8.86 1.64
C THR A 8 -8.83 7.61 1.14
N MET A 9 -8.47 7.10 -0.05
CA MET A 9 -9.04 5.87 -0.59
C MET A 9 -8.88 4.68 0.37
N LEU A 10 -7.69 4.49 0.95
CA LEU A 10 -7.42 3.35 1.83
C LEU A 10 -8.24 3.42 3.13
N ARG A 11 -8.49 4.61 3.66
CA ARG A 11 -9.30 4.81 4.86
C ARG A 11 -10.80 4.70 4.56
N ASP A 12 -11.26 5.42 3.56
CA ASP A 12 -12.70 5.63 3.33
C ASP A 12 -13.33 4.47 2.54
N GLU A 13 -12.62 3.93 1.54
CA GLU A 13 -13.15 2.85 0.69
C GLU A 13 -12.80 1.45 1.23
N LEU A 14 -11.62 1.28 1.84
CA LEU A 14 -11.13 -0.02 2.31
C LEU A 14 -11.15 -0.18 3.84
N GLY A 15 -11.51 0.87 4.59
CA GLY A 15 -11.59 0.80 6.05
C GLY A 15 -10.25 0.63 6.77
N LEU A 16 -9.12 0.96 6.13
CA LEU A 16 -7.79 0.81 6.74
C LEU A 16 -7.44 2.01 7.62
N THR A 17 -7.69 1.88 8.92
CA THR A 17 -7.60 2.99 9.90
C THR A 17 -6.18 3.54 10.10
N TYR A 18 -5.16 2.69 10.10
CA TYR A 18 -3.79 3.06 10.49
C TYR A 18 -2.87 3.43 9.32
N VAL A 19 -3.44 3.76 8.16
CA VAL A 19 -2.65 4.15 6.98
C VAL A 19 -2.35 5.65 7.01
N THR A 20 -1.09 6.01 6.76
CA THR A 20 -0.61 7.40 6.64
C THR A 20 0.13 7.61 5.33
N GLU A 21 0.42 8.86 4.97
CA GLU A 21 1.29 9.14 3.82
C GLU A 21 2.67 8.50 3.97
N ARG A 22 3.17 8.37 5.21
CA ARG A 22 4.43 7.70 5.51
C ARG A 22 4.34 6.21 5.18
N THR A 23 3.22 5.54 5.44
CA THR A 23 2.98 4.14 5.04
C THR A 23 3.12 3.97 3.53
N VAL A 24 2.47 4.86 2.75
CA VAL A 24 2.52 4.87 1.28
C VAL A 24 3.96 5.16 0.80
N LEU A 25 4.65 6.09 1.44
CA LEU A 25 6.02 6.45 1.12
C LEU A 25 7.00 5.29 1.36
N THR A 26 6.89 4.64 2.53
CA THR A 26 7.68 3.46 2.87
C THR A 26 7.45 2.34 1.88
N ALA A 27 6.19 2.04 1.53
CA ALA A 27 5.88 1.02 0.51
C ALA A 27 6.46 1.37 -0.87
N THR A 28 6.46 2.66 -1.23
CA THR A 28 7.05 3.16 -2.48
C THR A 28 8.56 2.94 -2.50
N TYR A 29 9.28 3.30 -1.44
CA TYR A 29 10.74 3.14 -1.36
C TYR A 29 11.18 1.70 -1.18
N ALA A 30 10.38 0.88 -0.47
CA ALA A 30 10.58 -0.56 -0.36
C ALA A 30 10.21 -1.32 -1.65
N ARG A 31 9.83 -0.61 -2.73
CA ARG A 31 9.40 -1.18 -4.03
C ARG A 31 8.20 -2.14 -3.94
N LYS A 32 7.39 -2.04 -2.88
CA LYS A 32 6.14 -2.79 -2.70
C LYS A 32 4.96 -2.12 -3.39
N LEU A 33 4.99 -0.80 -3.53
CA LEU A 33 3.97 -0.01 -4.24
C LEU A 33 4.59 0.62 -5.49
N ARG A 34 4.02 0.30 -6.66
CA ARG A 34 4.47 0.86 -7.94
C ARG A 34 4.12 2.35 -8.03
N ARG A 35 5.06 3.13 -8.54
CA ARG A 35 4.91 4.58 -8.76
C ARG A 35 5.10 4.93 -10.23
N HIS A 36 4.43 5.99 -10.66
CA HIS A 36 4.53 6.54 -12.01
C HIS A 36 5.03 7.98 -11.94
N LEU A 37 5.92 8.37 -12.86
CA LEU A 37 6.35 9.76 -13.00
C LEU A 37 5.58 10.39 -14.15
N ILE A 38 4.68 11.32 -13.82
CA ILE A 38 3.85 12.03 -14.80
C ILE A 38 4.04 13.53 -14.59
N GLY A 39 4.62 14.21 -15.58
CA GLY A 39 4.92 15.65 -15.50
C GLY A 39 5.81 16.01 -14.29
N GLY A 40 6.82 15.19 -13.99
CA GLY A 40 7.73 15.40 -12.86
C GLY A 40 7.14 15.10 -11.47
N ARG A 41 5.90 14.63 -11.40
CA ARG A 41 5.22 14.30 -10.13
C ARG A 41 5.02 12.80 -10.00
N VAL A 42 5.20 12.30 -8.78
CA VAL A 42 4.87 10.93 -8.42
C VAL A 42 3.36 10.76 -8.40
N ARG A 43 2.86 9.76 -9.13
CA ARG A 43 1.47 9.37 -9.18
C ARG A 43 1.32 7.87 -8.94
N TYR A 44 0.20 7.49 -8.37
CA TYR A 44 -0.20 6.11 -8.13
C TYR A 44 -1.46 5.79 -8.93
N SER A 45 -1.50 4.61 -9.54
CA SER A 45 -2.72 4.07 -10.14
C SER A 45 -3.55 3.37 -9.06
N ARG A 46 -4.87 3.32 -9.24
CA ARG A 46 -5.76 2.62 -8.29
C ARG A 46 -5.47 1.12 -8.27
N ALA A 47 -5.26 0.53 -9.45
CA ALA A 47 -4.95 -0.88 -9.59
C ALA A 47 -3.66 -1.28 -8.85
N ASP A 48 -2.58 -0.50 -8.98
CA ASP A 48 -1.32 -0.79 -8.28
C ASP A 48 -1.47 -0.68 -6.75
N VAL A 49 -2.29 0.26 -6.26
CA VAL A 49 -2.57 0.40 -4.82
C VAL A 49 -3.35 -0.80 -4.30
N LEU A 50 -4.38 -1.24 -5.02
CA LEU A 50 -5.17 -2.42 -4.65
C LEU A 50 -4.31 -3.68 -4.66
N ALA A 51 -3.50 -3.90 -5.70
CA ALA A 51 -2.59 -5.03 -5.79
C ALA A 51 -1.56 -5.04 -4.65
N TRP A 52 -1.05 -3.87 -4.27
CA TRP A 52 -0.18 -3.74 -3.10
C TRP A 52 -0.90 -4.14 -1.80
N VAL A 53 -2.12 -3.64 -1.57
CA VAL A 53 -2.91 -4.01 -0.38
C VAL A 53 -3.20 -5.51 -0.34
N GLU A 54 -3.60 -6.11 -1.46
CA GLU A 54 -3.81 -7.56 -1.57
C GLU A 54 -2.54 -8.34 -1.23
N SER A 55 -1.39 -7.93 -1.78
CA SER A 55 -0.09 -8.57 -1.48
C SER A 55 0.32 -8.48 0.00
N THR A 56 -0.14 -7.45 0.72
CA THR A 56 0.12 -7.32 2.16
C THR A 56 -0.81 -8.19 3.01
N ARG A 57 -2.02 -8.53 2.54
CA ARG A 57 -2.91 -9.47 3.25
C ARG A 57 -2.31 -10.87 3.26
N ASP A 58 -1.69 -11.28 2.15
CA ASP A 58 -0.97 -12.55 2.07
C ASP A 58 0.29 -12.55 2.96
N ALA A 59 0.96 -11.40 3.12
CA ALA A 59 2.12 -11.30 4.00
C ALA A 59 1.76 -11.53 5.49
N GLU A 60 0.66 -10.97 5.99
CA GLU A 60 0.17 -11.25 7.35
C GLU A 60 -0.30 -12.71 7.53
N TYR A 61 -0.80 -13.34 6.47
CA TYR A 61 -1.21 -14.75 6.50
C TYR A 61 -0.01 -15.70 6.55
N LEU A 62 1.05 -15.39 5.81
CA LEU A 62 2.30 -16.18 5.81
C LEU A 62 3.08 -16.03 7.13
N ASP A 63 3.09 -14.85 7.74
CA ASP A 63 3.80 -14.60 9.01
C ASP A 63 3.17 -15.37 10.18
N ARG A 64 1.83 -15.30 10.34
CA ARG A 64 1.11 -16.04 11.39
C ARG A 64 1.22 -17.56 11.28
N ARG A 65 1.37 -18.10 10.06
CA ARG A 65 1.55 -19.55 9.87
C ARG A 65 2.99 -20.00 10.20
N ASN A 66 3.98 -19.13 9.99
CA ASN A 66 5.36 -19.39 10.37
C ASN A 66 5.60 -19.22 11.88
N GLU A 67 4.90 -18.29 12.55
CA GLU A 67 4.93 -18.15 14.01
C GLU A 67 4.26 -19.34 14.73
N ALA A 68 3.21 -19.93 14.15
CA ALA A 68 2.55 -21.12 14.70
C ALA A 68 3.34 -22.44 14.48
N ALA A 69 4.46 -22.39 13.76
CA ALA A 69 5.29 -23.55 13.40
C ALA A 69 6.70 -23.50 14.02
N SER A 70 6.97 -22.56 14.93
CA SER A 70 8.25 -22.44 15.67
C SER A 70 8.10 -22.78 17.15
#